data_AF-A0A2W4RIQ4-F1
#
_entry.id   AF-A0A2W4RIQ4-F1
#
_cell.length_a   1.000
_cell.length_b   1.000
_cell.length_c   1.000
_cell.angle_alpha   90.00
_cell.angle_beta   90.00
_cell.angle_gamma   90.00
#
_symmetry.space_group_name_H-M   'P 1'
#
loop_
_entity.id
_entity.type
_entity.pdbx_description
1 polymer ?
#
loop_
_entity_poly.entity_id
_entity_poly.type
_entity_poly.pdbx_seq_one_letter_code
_entity_poly.pdbx_strand_id
1 'polypeptide(L)' 'MPDWRALVRARLARLELDPIDELNIAEEIGQHFEDRFAYLQSQGWSESEATELVMRELDEQTFAEHFSDLGRD' A
#
# COMPACT_ATOMS: atom_id res chain seq x y z
N MET A 1 -5.18 -12.20 -6.65
CA MET A 1 -4.53 -11.13 -5.86
C MET A 1 -4.26 -9.93 -6.78
N PRO A 2 -4.71 -8.73 -6.42
CA PRO A 2 -4.51 -7.51 -7.21
C PRO A 2 -3.05 -7.04 -7.18
N ASP A 3 -2.67 -6.19 -8.14
CA ASP A 3 -1.35 -5.54 -8.17
C ASP A 3 -1.35 -4.33 -7.22
N TRP A 4 -0.92 -4.57 -5.98
CA TRP A 4 -0.89 -3.55 -4.93
C TRP A 4 0.03 -2.38 -5.27
N ARG A 5 1.18 -2.65 -5.91
CA ARG A 5 2.12 -1.62 -6.35
C ARG A 5 1.46 -0.69 -7.36
N ALA A 6 0.75 -1.23 -8.35
CA ALA A 6 0.02 -0.42 -9.33
C ALA A 6 -1.08 0.44 -8.67
N LEU A 7 -1.80 -0.11 -7.69
CA LEU A 7 -2.85 0.61 -6.96
C LEU A 7 -2.29 1.73 -6.08
N VAL A 8 -1.11 1.54 -5.51
CA VAL A 8 -0.39 2.56 -4.75
C VAL A 8 0.14 3.65 -5.67
N ARG A 9 0.81 3.30 -6.78
CA ARG A 9 1.28 4.28 -7.78
C ARG A 9 0.16 5.16 -8.29
N ALA A 10 -1.01 4.59 -8.59
CA ALA A 10 -2.17 5.37 -9.04
C ALA A 10 -2.64 6.41 -8.02
N ARG A 11 -2.44 6.17 -6.71
CA ARG A 11 -2.75 7.13 -5.65
C ARG A 11 -1.64 8.16 -5.48
N LEU A 12 -0.37 7.75 -5.51
CA LEU A 12 0.80 8.62 -5.42
C LEU A 12 0.93 9.58 -6.60
N ALA A 13 0.51 9.17 -7.80
CA ALA A 13 0.52 10.02 -8.99
C ALA A 13 -0.30 11.31 -8.83
N ARG A 14 -1.20 11.36 -7.84
CA ARG A 14 -1.99 12.57 -7.49
C ARG A 14 -1.24 13.54 -6.57
N LEU A 15 -0.11 13.12 -6.00
CA LEU A 15 0.70 13.88 -5.05
C LEU A 15 1.90 14.57 -5.70
N GLU A 16 2.08 14.44 -7.02
CA GLU A 16 3.13 15.09 -7.81
C GLU A 16 4.55 14.90 -7.21
N LEU A 17 4.84 13.69 -6.72
CA LEU A 17 6.14 13.32 -6.17
C LEU A 17 7.20 13.20 -7.27
N ASP A 18 8.47 13.23 -6.86
CA ASP A 18 9.56 12.84 -7.76
C ASP A 18 9.37 11.37 -8.20
N PRO A 19 9.61 11.01 -9.47
CA PRO A 19 9.42 9.64 -9.96
C PRO A 19 10.22 8.57 -9.22
N ILE A 20 11.39 8.90 -8.67
CA ILE A 20 12.21 7.96 -7.89
C ILE A 20 11.56 7.71 -6.53
N ASP A 21 11.09 8.78 -5.88
CA ASP A 21 10.39 8.68 -4.60
C ASP A 21 9.06 7.95 -4.78
N GLU A 22 8.27 8.27 -5.81
CA GLU A 22 7.04 7.56 -6.14
C GLU A 22 7.28 6.05 -6.29
N LEU A 23 8.34 5.68 -7.02
CA LEU A 23 8.70 4.28 -7.23
C LEU A 23 9.07 3.60 -5.90
N ASN A 24 9.99 4.18 -5.13
CA ASN A 24 10.45 3.61 -3.87
C ASN A 24 9.30 3.41 -2.89
N ILE A 25 8.45 4.43 -2.77
CA ILE A 25 7.28 4.41 -1.92
C ILE A 25 6.29 3.34 -2.38
N ALA A 26 6.04 3.25 -3.68
CA ALA A 26 5.12 2.25 -4.21
C ALA A 26 5.61 0.82 -3.98
N GLU A 27 6.93 0.59 -4.05
CA GLU A 27 7.52 -0.70 -3.72
C GLU A 27 7.34 -1.04 -2.24
N GLU A 28 7.64 -0.11 -1.34
CA GLU A 28 7.55 -0.31 0.11
C GLU A 28 6.11 -0.57 0.56
N ILE A 29 5.19 0.32 0.21
CA ILE A 29 3.77 0.18 0.58
C ILE A 29 3.13 -1.02 -0.14
N GLY A 30 3.52 -1.27 -1.39
CA GLY A 30 3.07 -2.44 -2.13
C GLY A 30 3.47 -3.74 -1.43
N GLN A 31 4.71 -3.84 -0.96
CA GLN A 31 5.19 -4.98 -0.18
C GLN A 31 4.42 -5.15 1.13
N HIS A 32 4.16 -4.06 1.87
CA HIS A 32 3.34 -4.12 3.09
C HIS A 32 1.96 -4.73 2.82
N PHE A 33 1.28 -4.32 1.74
CA PHE A 33 -0.04 -4.86 1.40
C PHE A 33 0.01 -6.31 0.90
N GLU A 34 1.10 -6.72 0.25
CA GLU A 34 1.34 -8.13 -0.08
C GLU A 34 1.47 -8.98 1.18
N ASP A 35 2.30 -8.54 2.13
CA ASP A 35 2.51 -9.23 3.41
C ASP A 35 1.22 -9.27 4.22
N ARG A 36 0.44 -8.18 4.23
CA ARG A 36 -0.86 -8.09 4.90
C ARG A 36 -1.87 -9.05 4.30
N PHE A 37 -1.97 -9.11 2.98
CA PHE A 37 -2.85 -10.05 2.28
C PHE A 37 -2.46 -11.50 2.57
N ALA A 38 -1.18 -11.83 2.48
CA ALA A 38 -0.67 -13.16 2.78
C ALA A 38 -0.95 -13.57 4.23
N TYR A 39 -0.79 -12.64 5.17
CA TYR A 39 -1.16 -12.85 6.57
C TYR A 39 -2.65 -13.15 6.74
N LEU A 40 -3.54 -12.38 6.11
CA LEU A 40 -4.99 -12.61 6.18
C LEU A 40 -5.35 -13.99 5.58
N GLN A 41 -4.76 -14.36 4.44
CA GLN A 41 -4.95 -15.71 3.90
C GLN A 41 -4.45 -16.80 4.86
N SER A 42 -3.33 -16.58 5.54
CA SER A 42 -2.81 -17.52 6.55
C SER A 42 -3.72 -17.64 7.78
N GLN A 43 -4.51 -16.61 8.09
CA GLN A 43 -5.52 -16.63 9.15
C GLN A 43 -6.84 -17.31 8.72
N GLY A 44 -6.94 -17.78 7.47
CA GLY A 44 -8.10 -18.50 6.95
C GLY A 44 -9.18 -17.62 6.31
N TRP A 45 -8.90 -16.34 6.08
CA TRP A 45 -9.81 -15.47 5.34
C TRP A 45 -9.84 -15.86 3.86
N SER A 46 -11.00 -15.71 3.23
CA SER A 46 -11.09 -15.89 1.78
C SER A 46 -10.31 -14.80 1.04
N GLU A 47 -9.91 -15.08 -0.20
CA GLU A 47 -9.21 -14.09 -1.04
C GLU A 47 -10.01 -12.79 -1.19
N SER A 48 -11.33 -12.88 -1.31
CA SER A 48 -12.21 -11.71 -1.43
C SER A 48 -12.19 -10.87 -0.15
N GLU A 49 -12.37 -11.49 1.02
CA GLU A 49 -12.35 -10.77 2.30
C GLU A 49 -10.98 -10.17 2.59
N ALA A 50 -9.91 -10.92 2.34
CA ALA A 50 -8.54 -10.43 2.50
C ALA A 50 -8.28 -9.22 1.58
N THR A 51 -8.76 -9.28 0.33
CA THR A 51 -8.64 -8.17 -0.62
C THR A 51 -9.42 -6.95 -0.15
N GLU A 52 -10.68 -7.13 0.29
CA GLU A 52 -11.51 -6.02 0.78
C GLU A 52 -10.90 -5.34 2.01
N LEU A 53 -10.37 -6.11 2.95
CA LEU A 53 -9.71 -5.58 4.14
C LEU A 53 -8.45 -4.77 3.80
N VAL A 54 -7.60 -5.29 2.90
CA VAL A 54 -6.39 -4.60 2.45
C VAL A 54 -6.74 -3.34 1.65
N MET A 55 -7.75 -3.40 0.78
CA MET A 55 -8.23 -2.24 0.03
C MET A 55 -8.79 -1.15 0.95
N ARG A 56 -9.52 -1.53 2.02
CA ARG A 56 -10.00 -0.58 3.01
C ARG A 56 -8.83 0.07 3.77
N GLU A 57 -7.81 -0.71 4.14
CA GLU A 57 -6.59 -0.18 4.77
C GLU A 57 -5.87 0.82 3.84
N LEU A 58 -5.78 0.51 2.53
CA LEU A 58 -5.22 1.40 1.51
C LEU A 58 -6.03 2.70 1.30
N ASP A 59 -7.34 2.68 1.54
CA ASP A 59 -8.20 3.87 1.49
C ASP A 59 -8.19 4.68 2.80
N GLU A 60 -7.99 4.01 3.95
CA GLU A 60 -7.90 4.61 5.28
C GLU A 60 -6.51 5.21 5.56
N GLN A 61 -5.44 4.62 5.01
CA GLN A 61 -4.10 5.16 5.16
C GLN A 61 -4.00 6.49 4.41
N THR A 62 -3.95 7.59 5.17
CA THR A 62 -3.49 8.86 4.64
C THR A 62 -2.02 8.69 4.28
N PHE A 63 -1.71 8.54 2.99
CA PHE A 63 -0.34 8.44 2.47
C PHE A 63 0.63 9.42 3.15
N ALA A 64 0.17 10.64 3.43
CA ALA A 64 0.93 11.69 4.11
C ALA A 64 1.44 11.34 5.54
N GLU A 65 0.74 10.50 6.30
CA GLU A 65 1.12 10.20 7.70
C GLU A 65 2.34 9.28 7.78
N HIS A 66 2.47 8.31 6.87
CA HIS A 66 3.63 7.41 6.83
C HIS A 66 4.91 8.14 6.37
N PHE A 67 4.80 9.10 5.43
CA PHE A 67 5.95 9.89 4.96
C PHE A 67 6.44 10.93 5.97
N SER A 68 5.57 11.37 6.89
CA SER A 68 5.95 12.32 7.92
C SER A 68 7.03 11.76 8.87
N ASP A 69 7.13 10.43 9.00
CA ASP A 69 8.16 9.76 9.80
C ASP A 69 9.45 9.45 9.01
N LEU A 70 9.39 9.29 7.69
CA LEU A 70 10.57 8.99 6.85
C LEU A 70 11.43 10.23 6.50
N GLY A 71 10.92 11.44 6.73
CA GLY A 71 11.62 12.70 6.44
C GLY A 71 12.33 13.36 7.64
N ARG A 72 12.55 12.63 8.75
CA ARG A 72 13.06 13.19 10.01
C ARG A 72 14.48 12.77 10.40
N ASP A 73 15.27 12.29 9.45
CA ASP A 73 16.72 12.04 9.61
C ASP A 73 17.57 13.07 8.84
#